data_AF-A0A7V3YND6-F1
#
_entry.id   AF-A0A7V3YND6-F1
#
_cell.length_a   1.000
_cell.length_b   1.000
_cell.length_c   1.000
_cell.angle_alpha   90.00
_cell.angle_beta   90.00
_cell.angle_gamma   90.00
#
_symmetry.space_group_name_H-M   'P 1'
#
loop_
_entity.id
_entity.type
_entity.pdbx_description
1 polymer ?
#
loop_
_entity_poly.entity_id
_entity_poly.type
_entity_poly.pdbx_seq_one_letter_code
_entity_poly.pdbx_strand_id
1 'polypeptide(L)'
;MVGKGRLFQVQSPMGERVQIVGYVPSPETMVFDLCEFFREWDLLFATTYGVGELLLEAVVRGGKHIVLMLPGKHPLDGGMGLLEALGLRFFDAAGRELTGVGDNLKRVASL
;
A
#
# COMPACT_ATOMS: atom_id res chain seq x y z
N MET A 1 27.25 -9.97 3.72
CA MET A 1 26.12 -9.21 4.28
C MET A 1 24.95 -10.18 4.37
N VAL A 2 24.40 -10.45 5.56
CA VAL A 2 23.30 -11.41 5.71
C VAL A 2 22.05 -10.64 6.12
N GLY A 3 21.30 -10.12 5.13
CA GLY A 3 19.95 -9.65 5.38
C GLY A 3 19.02 -10.82 5.73
N LYS A 4 17.89 -10.54 6.36
CA LYS A 4 16.89 -11.56 6.74
C LYS A 4 15.52 -11.21 6.18
N GLY A 5 14.74 -12.24 5.84
CA GLY A 5 13.31 -12.09 5.60
C GLY A 5 12.58 -11.75 6.91
N ARG A 6 11.57 -10.89 6.81
CA ARG A 6 10.67 -10.50 7.89
C ARG A 6 9.24 -10.51 7.39
N LEU A 7 8.31 -11.03 8.19
CA LEU A 7 6.89 -11.01 7.87
C LEU A 7 6.27 -9.68 8.28
N PHE A 8 5.37 -9.20 7.43
CA PHE A 8 4.51 -8.04 7.61
C PHE A 8 3.10 -8.49 7.33
N GLN A 9 2.15 -8.07 8.15
CA GLN A 9 0.75 -8.44 7.97
C GLN A 9 -0.02 -7.20 7.54
N VAL A 10 -0.63 -7.25 6.36
CA VAL A 10 -1.31 -6.10 5.74
C VAL A 10 -2.61 -6.53 5.08
N GLN A 11 -3.43 -5.56 4.73
CA GLN A 11 -4.61 -5.73 3.91
C GLN A 11 -4.20 -6.02 2.47
N SER A 12 -4.85 -6.98 1.81
CA SER A 12 -4.69 -7.22 0.39
C SER A 12 -5.38 -6.12 -0.41
N PRO A 13 -5.15 -6.04 -1.73
CA PRO A 13 -5.86 -5.10 -2.58
C PRO A 13 -7.39 -5.29 -2.59
N MET A 14 -7.91 -6.41 -2.07
CA MET A 14 -9.34 -6.71 -1.96
C MET A 14 -9.89 -6.74 -0.53
N GLY A 15 -9.10 -6.37 0.48
CA GLY A 15 -9.57 -6.24 1.87
C GLY A 15 -9.22 -7.40 2.81
N GLU A 16 -8.74 -8.52 2.29
CA GLU A 16 -8.33 -9.71 3.07
C GLU A 16 -7.04 -9.44 3.86
N ARG A 17 -6.80 -10.10 5.01
CA ARG A 17 -5.48 -10.01 5.67
C ARG A 17 -4.49 -11.00 5.05
N VAL A 18 -3.36 -10.50 4.59
CA VAL A 18 -2.29 -11.30 3.97
C VAL A 18 -0.95 -11.02 4.64
N GLN A 19 0.03 -11.89 4.37
CA GLN A 19 1.41 -11.71 4.80
C GLN A 19 2.32 -11.43 3.61
N ILE A 20 3.24 -10.49 3.79
CA ILE A 20 4.29 -10.18 2.82
C ILE A 20 5.64 -10.38 3.52
N VAL A 21 6.61 -10.94 2.80
CA VAL A 21 7.99 -11.02 3.26
C VAL A 21 8.77 -9.81 2.76
N GLY A 22 9.20 -8.96 3.68
CA GLY A 22 10.18 -7.91 3.41
C GLY A 22 11.60 -8.41 3.60
N TYR A 23 12.52 -8.02 2.71
CA TYR A 23 13.94 -8.24 2.88
C TYR A 23 14.56 -7.07 3.65
N VAL A 24 15.28 -7.37 4.73
CA VAL A 24 15.90 -6.37 5.61
C VAL A 24 17.42 -6.50 5.53
N PRO A 25 18.09 -5.79 4.58
CA PRO A 25 19.55 -5.83 4.42
C PRO A 25 20.31 -5.12 5.55
N SER A 26 19.68 -4.18 6.25
CA SER A 26 20.21 -3.46 7.40
C SER A 26 19.07 -3.10 8.36
N PRO A 27 19.33 -2.74 9.63
CA PRO A 27 18.27 -2.33 10.56
C PRO A 27 17.42 -1.14 10.08
N GLU A 28 17.97 -0.29 9.22
CA GLU A 28 17.31 0.93 8.74
C GLU A 28 16.77 0.81 7.31
N THR A 29 17.03 -0.29 6.61
CA THR A 29 16.63 -0.49 5.21
C THR A 29 15.70 -1.68 5.08
N MET A 30 14.57 -1.49 4.41
CA MET A 30 13.59 -2.54 4.12
C MET A 30 13.21 -2.50 2.65
N VAL A 31 13.21 -3.68 2.02
CA VAL A 31 12.93 -3.85 0.60
C VAL A 31 11.73 -4.76 0.45
N PHE A 32 10.75 -4.34 -0.33
CA PHE A 32 9.52 -5.07 -0.58
C PHE A 32 9.32 -5.27 -2.08
N ASP A 33 9.15 -6.54 -2.48
CA ASP A 33 8.68 -6.89 -3.81
C ASP A 33 7.16 -7.03 -3.79
N LEU A 34 6.45 -6.17 -4.51
CA LEU A 34 5.00 -6.16 -4.57
C LEU A 34 4.46 -6.86 -5.83
N CYS A 35 5.29 -7.55 -6.62
CA CYS A 35 4.86 -8.22 -7.85
C CYS A 35 3.78 -9.28 -7.59
N GLU A 36 3.97 -10.12 -6.58
CA GLU A 36 2.98 -11.13 -6.17
C GLU A 36 1.76 -10.50 -5.52
N PHE A 37 1.96 -9.43 -4.75
CA PHE A 37 0.91 -8.74 -4.01
C PHE A 37 -0.19 -8.19 -4.94
N PHE A 38 0.16 -7.80 -6.17
CA PHE A 38 -0.77 -7.23 -7.15
C PHE A 38 -1.14 -8.13 -8.34
N ARG A 39 -0.63 -9.37 -8.41
CA ARG A 39 -0.68 -10.19 -9.63
C ARG A 39 -2.10 -10.51 -10.14
N GLU A 40 -3.04 -10.79 -9.23
CA GLU A 40 -4.29 -11.47 -9.59
C GLU A 40 -5.53 -10.57 -9.61
N TRP A 41 -5.39 -9.28 -9.34
CA TRP A 41 -6.54 -8.43 -9.02
C TRP A 41 -7.04 -7.60 -10.21
N ASP A 42 -8.36 -7.39 -10.25
CA ASP A 42 -8.99 -6.36 -11.08
C ASP A 42 -8.58 -4.98 -10.53
N LEU A 43 -7.77 -4.27 -11.30
CA LEU A 43 -7.05 -3.10 -10.82
C LEU A 43 -7.94 -1.88 -10.56
N LEU A 44 -9.17 -1.84 -11.07
CA LEU A 44 -10.06 -0.68 -10.90
C LEU A 44 -10.69 -0.63 -9.51
N PHE A 45 -11.01 -1.81 -8.94
CA PHE A 45 -11.62 -1.93 -7.62
C PHE A 45 -10.61 -2.28 -6.52
N ALA A 46 -9.38 -2.59 -6.91
CA ALA A 46 -8.29 -2.83 -5.99
C ALA A 46 -7.81 -1.54 -5.31
N THR A 47 -7.36 -1.67 -4.06
CA THR A 47 -6.79 -0.57 -3.26
C THR A 47 -5.30 -0.76 -2.98
N THR A 48 -4.57 0.34 -2.80
CA THR A 48 -3.19 0.35 -2.27
C THR A 48 -3.13 0.50 -0.74
N TYR A 49 -4.26 0.40 -0.02
CA TYR A 49 -4.32 0.55 1.44
C TYR A 49 -3.28 -0.28 2.20
N GLY A 50 -3.14 -1.57 1.84
CA GLY A 50 -2.14 -2.45 2.44
C GLY A 50 -0.69 -2.00 2.24
N VAL A 51 -0.39 -1.23 1.19
CA VAL A 51 0.94 -0.61 1.02
C VAL A 51 1.15 0.48 2.06
N GLY A 52 0.12 1.27 2.38
CA GLY A 52 0.22 2.25 3.47
C GLY A 52 0.42 1.59 4.83
N GLU A 53 -0.28 0.51 5.12
CA GLU A 53 -0.02 -0.30 6.33
C GLU A 53 1.41 -0.86 6.36
N LEU A 54 1.91 -1.37 5.22
CA LEU A 54 3.27 -1.87 5.08
C LEU A 54 4.30 -0.78 5.41
N LEU A 55 4.09 0.43 4.90
CA LEU A 55 4.95 1.58 5.16
C LEU A 55 4.91 2.00 6.63
N LEU A 56 3.74 2.07 7.25
CA LEU A 56 3.61 2.38 8.68
C LEU A 56 4.35 1.37 9.53
N GLU A 57 4.15 0.08 9.26
CA GLU A 57 4.84 -0.98 10.00
C GLU A 57 6.35 -0.94 9.78
N ALA A 58 6.81 -0.68 8.56
CA ALA A 58 8.24 -0.51 8.27
C ALA A 58 8.85 0.67 9.05
N VAL A 59 8.17 1.81 9.12
CA VAL A 59 8.61 2.97 9.90
C VAL A 59 8.64 2.65 11.40
N VAL A 60 7.59 2.03 11.95
CA VAL A 60 7.53 1.60 13.36
C VAL A 60 8.69 0.67 13.72
N ARG A 61 9.10 -0.18 12.78
CA ARG A 61 10.24 -1.10 12.92
C ARG A 61 11.61 -0.43 12.70
N GLY A 62 11.67 0.89 12.54
CA GLY A 62 12.93 1.65 12.41
C GLY A 62 13.42 1.84 10.97
N GLY A 63 12.61 1.49 9.96
CA GLY A 63 12.94 1.69 8.56
C GLY A 63 13.06 3.19 8.22
N LYS A 64 14.25 3.60 7.78
CA LYS A 64 14.54 4.95 7.24
C LYS A 64 14.66 4.96 5.72
N HIS A 65 15.00 3.80 5.15
CA HIS A 65 15.14 3.59 3.72
C HIS A 65 14.20 2.45 3.31
N ILE A 66 13.06 2.81 2.72
CA ILE A 66 12.07 1.83 2.28
C ILE A 66 12.07 1.79 0.76
N VAL A 67 12.36 0.62 0.20
CA VAL A 67 12.40 0.39 -1.25
C VAL A 67 11.21 -0.47 -1.62
N LEU A 68 10.35 0.06 -2.49
CA LEU A 68 9.21 -0.67 -3.05
C LEU A 68 9.52 -1.01 -4.50
N MET A 69 9.44 -2.30 -4.84
CA MET A 69 9.47 -2.75 -6.23
C MET A 69 8.02 -2.97 -6.68
N LEU A 70 7.56 -2.15 -7.61
CA LEU A 70 6.22 -2.24 -8.17
C LEU A 70 6.25 -3.09 -9.45
N PRO A 71 5.26 -3.98 -9.66
CA PRO A 71 5.08 -4.64 -10.94
C PRO A 71 4.68 -3.63 -12.02
N GLY A 72 4.89 -3.98 -13.29
CA GLY A 72 4.42 -3.15 -14.42
C GLY A 72 2.89 -3.01 -14.51
N LYS A 73 2.14 -3.80 -13.72
CA LYS A 73 0.68 -3.75 -13.57
C LYS A 73 0.33 -3.73 -12.08
N HIS A 74 -0.31 -2.67 -11.60
CA HIS A 74 -0.69 -2.46 -10.19
C HIS A 74 -2.03 -1.69 -10.10
N PRO A 75 -2.68 -1.60 -8.93
CA PRO A 75 -3.95 -0.88 -8.77
C PRO A 75 -3.92 0.53 -9.33
N LEU A 76 -5.06 0.99 -9.83
CA LEU A 76 -5.23 2.29 -10.47
C LEU A 76 -5.90 3.31 -9.54
N ASP A 77 -5.71 3.16 -8.23
CA ASP A 77 -6.24 4.07 -7.22
C ASP A 77 -5.40 5.34 -7.03
N GLY A 78 -4.31 5.52 -7.78
CA GLY A 78 -3.44 6.68 -7.70
C GLY A 78 -2.71 6.83 -6.35
N GLY A 79 -2.63 5.76 -5.55
CA GLY A 79 -2.10 5.83 -4.18
C GLY A 79 -3.10 6.35 -3.15
N MET A 80 -4.38 6.50 -3.52
CA MET A 80 -5.42 6.99 -2.62
C MET A 80 -5.58 6.07 -1.40
N GLY A 81 -5.58 4.75 -1.60
CA GLY A 81 -5.62 3.79 -0.50
C GLY A 81 -4.40 3.88 0.43
N LEU A 82 -3.20 3.99 -0.15
CA LEU A 82 -1.96 4.18 0.62
C LEU A 82 -2.06 5.42 1.52
N LEU A 83 -2.46 6.57 0.96
CA LEU A 83 -2.58 7.82 1.71
C LEU A 83 -3.71 7.76 2.75
N GLU A 84 -4.81 7.07 2.44
CA GLU A 84 -5.90 6.79 3.37
C GLU A 84 -5.40 6.03 4.61
N ALA A 85 -4.61 4.98 4.41
CA ALA A 85 -3.99 4.24 5.52
C ALA A 85 -3.05 5.12 6.37
N LEU A 86 -2.43 6.14 5.76
CA LEU A 86 -1.60 7.14 6.47
C LEU A 86 -2.43 8.25 7.14
N GLY A 87 -3.75 8.22 7.02
CA GLY A 87 -4.68 9.14 7.69
C GLY A 87 -5.19 10.30 6.83
N LEU A 88 -4.87 10.33 5.53
CA LEU A 88 -5.49 11.30 4.61
C LEU A 88 -6.94 10.88 4.34
N ARG A 89 -7.84 11.84 4.19
CA ARG A 89 -9.23 11.58 3.83
C ARG A 89 -9.48 12.19 2.45
N PHE A 90 -10.43 11.63 1.71
CA PHE A 90 -10.78 12.10 0.38
C PHE A 90 -12.29 12.30 0.35
N PHE A 91 -12.75 13.41 -0.22
CA PHE A 91 -14.18 13.72 -0.26
C PHE A 91 -14.63 14.06 -1.68
N ASP A 92 -15.85 13.64 -2.03
CA ASP A 92 -16.51 14.04 -3.27
C ASP A 92 -17.15 15.43 -3.18
N ALA A 93 -17.70 15.91 -4.31
CA ALA A 93 -18.33 17.23 -4.39
C ALA A 93 -19.54 17.41 -3.47
N ALA A 94 -20.12 16.32 -2.95
CA ALA A 94 -21.20 16.35 -1.97
C ALA A 94 -20.69 16.28 -0.51
N GLY A 95 -19.37 16.31 -0.30
CA GLY A 95 -18.74 16.19 1.01
C GLY A 95 -18.74 14.76 1.56
N ARG A 96 -19.00 13.74 0.73
CA ARG A 96 -18.98 12.34 1.17
C ARG A 96 -17.58 11.78 1.08
N GLU A 97 -17.15 11.10 2.13
CA GLU A 97 -15.85 10.42 2.14
C GLU A 97 -15.79 9.32 1.10
N LEU A 98 -14.64 9.21 0.45
CA LEU A 98 -14.32 8.24 -0.58
C LEU A 98 -13.26 7.27 -0.05
N THR A 99 -13.46 5.99 -0.32
CA THR A 99 -12.45 4.95 -0.08
C THR A 99 -11.46 4.91 -1.24
N GLY A 100 -10.20 4.61 -0.93
CA GLY A 100 -9.08 4.54 -1.85
C GLY A 100 -9.16 3.40 -2.86
N VAL A 101 -9.99 3.54 -3.89
CA VAL A 101 -10.08 2.63 -5.05
C VAL A 101 -10.09 3.43 -6.34
N GLY A 102 -9.66 2.81 -7.45
CA GLY A 102 -9.56 3.48 -8.76
C GLY A 102 -10.85 4.14 -9.23
N ASP A 103 -12.01 3.49 -9.02
CA ASP A 103 -13.30 4.05 -9.43
C ASP A 103 -13.66 5.37 -8.70
N ASN A 104 -13.15 5.58 -7.48
CA ASN A 104 -13.40 6.79 -6.71
C ASN A 104 -12.47 7.95 -7.10
N LEU A 105 -11.34 7.70 -7.76
CA LEU A 105 -10.34 8.73 -8.04
C LEU A 105 -10.92 9.92 -8.84
N LYS A 106 -11.79 9.63 -9.81
CA LYS A 106 -12.49 10.66 -10.63
C LYS A 106 -13.48 11.52 -9.84
N ARG A 107 -13.85 11.10 -8.63
CA ARG A 107 -14.86 11.76 -7.79
C ARG A 107 -14.23 12.69 -6.74
N VAL A 108 -12.91 12.64 -6.56
CA VAL A 108 -12.20 13.46 -5.57
C VAL A 108 -12.40 14.94 -5.88
N ALA A 109 -12.95 15.67 -4.92
CA ALA A 109 -13.14 17.13 -4.98
C ALA A 109 -12.33 17.86 -3.91
N SER A 110 -12.02 17.20 -2.79
CA SER A 110 -11.20 17.74 -1.69
C SER A 110 -10.51 16.64 -0.88
N LEU A 111 -9.53 17.03 -0.07
CA LEU A 111 -8.74 16.20 0.85
C LEU A 111 -9.03 16.59 2.30
#